data_AF-A0A3B8UIL8-F1
#
_entry.id   AF-A0A3B8UIL8-F1
#
_cell.length_a   1.000
_cell.length_b   1.000
_cell.length_c   1.000
_cell.angle_alpha   90.00
_cell.angle_beta   90.00
_cell.angle_gamma   90.00
#
_symmetry.space_group_name_H-M   'P 1'
#
loop_
_entity.id
_entity.type
_entity.pdbx_description
1 polymer ?
#
loop_
_entity_poly.entity_id
_entity_poly.type
_entity_poly.pdbx_seq_one_letter_code
_entity_poly.pdbx_strand_id
1 'polypeptide(L)'
;MFKDPFDIDNYAQDPDHYLAVPFVPTEEDTVAAMLALAGVGPKDRLYDLGCGDGRIVIAAARDRDAHAVGFDIDPTRIADAMEYAGWAGVEHMVDFIEEDLFSVDVRDATVVSLYLLQSINVELRPRLLSQLKPGARIVSHAFDMGDWTADERIRVANGYIYKWTVPAPVAGRWDWTREDGTACRLELEQKYQQVTGRAWLGEVEVSLVAADLIGERLEIELQVDDAAPVQRFILTFADGALKSVVED
;
A
#
# COMPACT_ATOMS: atom_id res chain seq x y z
N MET A 1 35.86 -19.03 7.02
CA MET A 1 34.41 -19.23 6.84
C MET A 1 33.95 -18.08 5.96
N PHE A 2 33.79 -18.31 4.66
CA PHE A 2 33.31 -17.28 3.75
C PHE A 2 31.86 -17.01 4.12
N LYS A 3 31.56 -15.78 4.60
CA LYS A 3 30.18 -15.31 4.67
C LYS A 3 29.75 -15.06 3.23
N ASP A 4 28.64 -15.66 2.83
CA ASP A 4 28.00 -15.36 1.57
C ASP A 4 27.61 -13.87 1.59
N PRO A 5 28.14 -13.02 0.70
CA PRO A 5 27.76 -11.61 0.66
C PRO A 5 26.28 -11.40 0.31
N PHE A 6 25.58 -12.45 -0.12
CA PHE A 6 24.15 -12.45 -0.42
C PHE A 6 23.33 -13.27 0.58
N ASP A 7 23.81 -13.46 1.81
CA ASP A 7 23.00 -14.03 2.90
C ASP A 7 21.95 -13.00 3.37
N ILE A 8 20.92 -12.81 2.53
CA ILE A 8 19.83 -11.82 2.61
C ILE A 8 19.00 -11.94 3.91
N ASP A 9 19.11 -13.05 4.63
CA ASP A 9 18.33 -13.33 5.83
C ASP A 9 18.98 -12.80 7.13
N ASN A 10 20.25 -12.39 7.09
CA ASN A 10 21.03 -12.06 8.31
C ASN A 10 21.30 -10.56 8.53
N TYR A 11 20.69 -9.69 7.72
CA TYR A 11 20.92 -8.23 7.74
C TYR A 11 20.12 -7.47 8.83
N ALA A 12 19.09 -8.09 9.43
CA ALA A 12 18.09 -7.42 10.28
C ALA A 12 18.53 -7.07 11.73
N GLN A 13 19.83 -7.10 12.05
CA GLN A 13 20.30 -6.93 13.45
C GLN A 13 21.31 -5.80 13.67
N ASP A 14 21.74 -5.10 12.62
CA ASP A 14 22.78 -4.07 12.73
C ASP A 14 22.42 -2.80 11.91
N PRO A 15 22.16 -1.65 12.55
CA PRO A 15 21.78 -0.42 11.85
C PRO A 15 22.86 0.13 10.91
N ASP A 16 24.15 -0.13 11.16
CA ASP A 16 25.23 0.26 10.25
C ASP A 16 25.20 -0.55 8.93
N HIS A 17 24.44 -1.65 8.88
CA HIS A 17 24.31 -2.53 7.71
C HIS A 17 23.24 -2.09 6.71
N TYR A 18 22.29 -1.20 7.06
CA TYR A 18 21.34 -0.65 6.09
C TYR A 18 22.04 0.25 5.05
N LEU A 19 23.14 0.90 5.44
CA LEU A 19 24.04 1.61 4.53
C LEU A 19 24.79 0.68 3.56
N ALA A 20 24.74 -0.64 3.78
CA ALA A 20 25.37 -1.65 2.93
C ALA A 20 24.39 -2.31 1.94
N VAL A 21 23.14 -1.86 1.85
CA VAL A 21 22.25 -2.24 0.75
C VAL A 21 22.86 -1.67 -0.54
N PRO A 22 23.33 -2.50 -1.49
CA PRO A 22 23.97 -1.99 -2.68
C PRO A 22 22.95 -1.25 -3.53
N PHE A 23 23.33 -0.06 -4.01
CA PHE A 23 22.53 0.65 -5.01
C PHE A 23 22.46 -0.18 -6.29
N VAL A 24 21.30 -0.78 -6.53
CA VAL A 24 20.95 -1.45 -7.78
C VAL A 24 19.75 -0.72 -8.35
N PRO A 25 19.88 -0.06 -9.50
CA PRO A 25 18.78 0.69 -10.05
C PRO A 25 17.69 -0.20 -10.66
N THR A 26 16.42 0.19 -10.49
CA THR A 26 15.30 -0.41 -11.23
C THR A 26 15.35 0.00 -12.70
N GLU A 27 15.23 -0.95 -13.62
CA GLU A 27 15.18 -0.68 -15.06
C GLU A 27 13.98 0.22 -15.43
N GLU A 28 14.14 1.12 -16.40
CA GLU A 28 13.11 2.10 -16.80
C GLU A 28 11.75 1.45 -17.14
N ASP A 29 11.75 0.33 -17.86
CA ASP A 29 10.53 -0.42 -18.19
C ASP A 29 9.84 -0.97 -16.92
N THR A 30 10.62 -1.35 -15.91
CA THR A 30 10.10 -1.81 -14.62
C THR A 30 9.57 -0.62 -13.80
N VAL A 31 10.22 0.54 -13.82
CA VAL A 31 9.70 1.78 -13.23
C VAL A 31 8.34 2.14 -13.84
N ALA A 32 8.25 2.15 -15.17
CA ALA A 32 7.00 2.43 -15.87
C ALA A 32 5.89 1.44 -15.49
N ALA A 33 6.22 0.14 -15.38
CA ALA A 33 5.29 -0.89 -14.94
C ALA A 33 4.85 -0.72 -13.49
N MET A 34 5.75 -0.34 -12.57
CA MET A 34 5.42 -0.04 -11.17
C MET A 34 4.41 1.11 -11.08
N LEU A 35 4.72 2.23 -11.72
CA LEU A 35 3.83 3.40 -11.74
C LEU A 35 2.48 3.05 -12.39
N ALA A 36 2.47 2.19 -13.42
CA ALA A 36 1.24 1.77 -14.10
C ALA A 36 0.37 0.88 -13.20
N LEU A 37 0.97 -0.11 -12.54
CA LEU A 37 0.27 -1.01 -11.63
C LEU A 37 -0.36 -0.25 -10.45
N ALA A 38 0.39 0.71 -9.88
CA ALA A 38 -0.10 1.60 -8.83
C ALA A 38 -1.12 2.65 -9.32
N GLY A 39 -1.35 2.76 -10.64
CA GLY A 39 -2.25 3.75 -11.20
C GLY A 39 -1.86 5.19 -10.85
N VAL A 40 -0.55 5.47 -10.79
CA VAL A 40 -0.02 6.81 -10.45
C VAL A 40 -0.49 7.83 -11.49
N GLY A 41 -1.04 8.96 -11.02
CA GLY A 41 -1.47 10.06 -11.86
C GLY A 41 -1.42 11.45 -11.19
N PRO A 42 -1.99 12.49 -11.81
CA PRO A 42 -1.74 13.89 -11.43
C PRO A 42 -2.27 14.31 -10.06
N LYS A 43 -3.11 13.47 -9.43
CA LYS A 43 -3.65 13.71 -8.09
C LYS A 43 -2.79 13.07 -7.00
N ASP A 44 -1.75 12.34 -7.40
CA ASP A 44 -0.95 11.57 -6.47
C ASP A 44 0.22 12.36 -5.89
N ARG A 45 0.51 12.00 -4.64
CA ARG A 45 1.76 12.32 -3.95
C ARG A 45 2.49 11.01 -3.75
N LEU A 46 3.51 10.76 -4.56
CA LEU A 46 4.30 9.54 -4.50
C LEU A 46 5.51 9.73 -3.59
N TYR A 47 5.70 8.82 -2.63
CA TYR A 47 6.90 8.78 -1.79
C TYR A 47 7.72 7.56 -2.19
N ASP A 48 9.00 7.75 -2.49
CA ASP A 48 9.94 6.67 -2.79
C ASP A 48 10.92 6.51 -1.62
N LEU A 49 10.82 5.39 -0.89
CA LEU A 49 11.63 5.12 0.29
C LEU A 49 12.88 4.33 -0.11
N GLY A 50 14.05 4.96 -0.04
CA GLY A 50 15.29 4.47 -0.64
C GLY A 50 15.39 4.84 -2.12
N CYS A 51 15.27 6.13 -2.44
CA CYS A 51 15.05 6.59 -3.82
C CYS A 51 16.28 6.49 -4.73
N GLY A 52 17.49 6.33 -4.18
CA GLY A 52 18.72 6.26 -4.94
C GLY A 52 18.90 7.46 -5.87
N ASP A 53 19.11 7.22 -7.16
CA ASP A 53 19.25 8.27 -8.18
C ASP A 53 17.93 8.97 -8.56
N GLY A 54 16.84 8.70 -7.84
CA GLY A 54 15.56 9.40 -7.98
C GLY A 54 14.76 9.00 -9.22
N ARG A 55 15.15 7.97 -9.98
CA ARG A 55 14.49 7.61 -11.24
C ARG A 55 12.99 7.37 -11.13
N ILE A 56 12.50 6.77 -10.03
CA ILE A 56 11.07 6.51 -9.83
C ILE A 56 10.33 7.82 -9.58
N VAL A 57 10.88 8.66 -8.70
CA VAL A 57 10.37 10.00 -8.37
C VAL A 57 10.30 10.87 -9.63
N ILE A 58 11.37 10.89 -10.42
CA ILE A 58 11.47 11.65 -11.67
C ILE A 58 10.49 11.12 -12.72
N ALA A 59 10.40 9.80 -12.90
CA ALA A 59 9.43 9.21 -13.83
C ALA A 59 7.97 9.48 -13.42
N ALA A 60 7.67 9.48 -12.10
CA ALA A 60 6.34 9.82 -11.61
C ALA A 60 5.96 11.27 -11.97
N ALA A 61 6.89 12.22 -11.79
CA ALA A 61 6.67 13.60 -12.18
C ALA A 61 6.59 13.78 -13.71
N ARG A 62 7.59 13.27 -14.44
CA ARG A 62 7.73 13.44 -15.88
C ARG A 62 6.62 12.78 -16.69
N ASP A 63 6.25 11.55 -16.33
CA ASP A 63 5.40 10.70 -17.16
C ASP A 63 3.95 10.63 -16.66
N ARG A 64 3.69 11.00 -15.39
CA ARG A 64 2.37 10.90 -14.74
C ARG A 64 1.85 12.19 -14.15
N ASP A 65 2.60 13.28 -14.27
CA ASP A 65 2.31 14.59 -13.67
C ASP A 65 2.04 14.53 -12.15
N ALA A 66 2.61 13.53 -11.46
CA ALA A 66 2.44 13.36 -10.03
C ALA A 66 3.47 14.20 -9.26
N HIS A 67 3.08 14.73 -8.10
CA HIS A 67 4.07 15.25 -7.15
C HIS A 67 4.77 14.07 -6.50
N ALA A 68 6.10 14.14 -6.35
CA ALA A 68 6.84 13.03 -5.78
C ALA A 68 7.96 13.47 -4.85
N VAL A 69 8.26 12.68 -3.83
CA VAL A 69 9.34 12.93 -2.87
C VAL A 69 10.19 11.68 -2.74
N GLY A 70 11.49 11.81 -2.95
CA GLY A 70 12.46 10.75 -2.74
C GLY A 70 13.17 10.90 -1.40
N PHE A 71 13.30 9.80 -0.67
CA PHE A 71 14.04 9.73 0.58
C PHE A 71 15.19 8.75 0.44
N ASP A 72 16.40 9.16 0.77
CA ASP A 72 17.58 8.30 0.80
C ASP A 72 18.50 8.73 1.93
N ILE A 73 19.23 7.78 2.52
CA ILE A 73 20.17 8.06 3.61
C ILE A 73 21.55 8.48 3.08
N ASP A 74 21.88 8.17 1.83
CA ASP A 74 23.14 8.57 1.22
C ASP A 74 23.02 9.96 0.57
N PRO A 75 23.69 11.01 1.10
CA PRO A 75 23.65 12.35 0.53
C PRO A 75 24.19 12.42 -0.90
N THR A 76 25.02 11.45 -1.32
CA THR A 76 25.50 11.34 -2.70
C THR A 76 24.37 10.94 -3.64
N ARG A 77 23.49 10.02 -3.23
CA ARG A 77 22.31 9.62 -4.00
C ARG A 77 21.33 10.79 -4.15
N ILE A 78 21.11 11.53 -3.06
CA ILE A 78 20.30 12.76 -3.09
C ILE A 78 20.86 13.79 -4.07
N ALA A 79 22.19 14.02 -4.08
CA ALA A 79 22.81 14.93 -5.02
C ALA A 79 22.64 14.48 -6.48
N ASP A 80 22.87 13.19 -6.77
CA ASP A 80 22.66 12.62 -8.11
C ASP A 80 21.20 12.76 -8.57
N ALA A 81 20.24 12.53 -7.66
CA ALA A 81 18.81 12.64 -7.94
C ALA A 81 18.37 14.07 -8.23
N MET A 82 18.88 15.05 -7.47
CA MET A 82 18.62 16.47 -7.70
C MET A 82 19.20 16.93 -9.05
N GLU A 83 20.42 16.48 -9.40
CA GLU A 83 21.00 16.76 -10.72
C GLU A 83 20.13 16.17 -11.83
N TYR A 84 19.75 14.88 -11.72
CA TYR A 84 18.92 14.22 -12.73
C TYR A 84 17.55 14.89 -12.90
N ALA A 85 16.92 15.32 -11.81
CA ALA A 85 15.66 16.05 -11.87
C ALA A 85 15.79 17.37 -12.64
N GLY A 86 16.89 18.11 -12.46
CA GLY A 86 17.19 19.32 -13.21
C GLY A 86 17.45 19.05 -14.71
N TRP A 87 18.16 17.98 -15.05
CA TRP A 87 18.32 17.54 -16.45
C TRP A 87 16.99 17.13 -17.09
N ALA A 88 16.09 16.52 -16.31
CA ALA A 88 14.76 16.12 -16.75
C ALA A 88 13.73 17.27 -16.78
N GLY A 89 14.03 18.42 -16.16
CA GLY A 89 13.17 19.60 -16.11
C GLY A 89 11.95 19.46 -15.20
N VAL A 90 12.02 18.60 -14.18
CA VAL A 90 10.90 18.28 -13.27
C VAL A 90 11.13 18.75 -11.83
N GLU A 91 12.18 19.53 -11.58
CA GLU A 91 12.57 20.01 -10.23
C GLU A 91 11.48 20.80 -9.49
N HIS A 92 10.45 21.28 -10.20
CA HIS A 92 9.30 21.98 -9.61
C HIS A 92 8.18 21.03 -9.14
N MET A 93 8.29 19.74 -9.44
CA MET A 93 7.32 18.69 -9.09
C MET A 93 7.88 17.69 -8.07
N VAL A 94 9.19 17.71 -7.83
CA VAL A 94 9.89 16.71 -7.01
C VAL A 94 10.73 17.33 -5.91
N ASP A 95 10.80 16.64 -4.78
CA ASP A 95 11.73 16.94 -3.68
C ASP A 95 12.59 15.71 -3.36
N PHE A 96 13.82 15.93 -2.89
CA PHE A 96 14.71 14.86 -2.41
C PHE A 96 15.23 15.22 -1.03
N ILE A 97 15.10 14.29 -0.09
CA ILE A 97 15.37 14.51 1.33
C ILE A 97 16.34 13.45 1.83
N GLU A 98 17.44 13.90 2.44
CA GLU A 98 18.36 13.02 3.17
C GLU A 98 17.72 12.61 4.50
N GLU A 99 17.17 11.40 4.57
CA GLU A 99 16.47 10.92 5.75
C GLU A 99 16.46 9.38 5.80
N ASP A 100 16.52 8.83 7.01
CA ASP A 100 16.30 7.41 7.24
C ASP A 100 14.83 7.08 6.93
N LEU A 101 14.61 6.16 5.99
CA LEU A 101 13.30 5.69 5.55
C LEU A 101 12.40 5.19 6.71
N PHE A 102 12.98 4.73 7.83
CA PHE A 102 12.21 4.29 9.01
C PHE A 102 11.65 5.46 9.82
N SER A 103 12.18 6.66 9.62
CA SER A 103 11.80 7.90 10.31
C SER A 103 10.79 8.75 9.55
N VAL A 104 10.72 8.61 8.22
CA VAL A 104 9.86 9.39 7.30
C VAL A 104 8.37 9.31 7.66
N ASP A 105 7.71 10.46 7.82
CA ASP A 105 6.25 10.54 7.95
C ASP A 105 5.57 10.36 6.59
N VAL A 106 4.85 9.25 6.42
CA VAL A 106 4.21 8.90 5.14
C VAL A 106 2.73 9.27 5.06
N ARG A 107 2.17 9.98 6.05
CA ARG A 107 0.71 10.29 6.11
C ARG A 107 0.16 11.04 4.90
N ASP A 108 0.99 11.83 4.24
CA ASP A 108 0.61 12.64 3.07
C ASP A 108 0.77 11.89 1.73
N ALA A 109 1.39 10.71 1.74
CA ALA A 109 1.57 9.91 0.54
C ALA A 109 0.26 9.23 0.13
N THR A 110 -0.06 9.30 -1.16
CA THR A 110 -1.13 8.50 -1.78
C THR A 110 -0.57 7.25 -2.45
N VAL A 111 0.72 7.27 -2.81
CA VAL A 111 1.48 6.12 -3.32
C VAL A 111 2.81 6.04 -2.59
N VAL A 112 3.21 4.84 -2.20
CA VAL A 112 4.59 4.56 -1.76
C VAL A 112 5.23 3.57 -2.74
N SER A 113 6.42 3.88 -3.23
CA SER A 113 7.25 2.92 -3.99
C SER A 113 8.41 2.42 -3.14
N LEU A 114 8.77 1.15 -3.36
CA LEU A 114 9.83 0.45 -2.64
C LEU A 114 10.66 -0.37 -3.63
N TYR A 115 11.99 -0.26 -3.54
CA TYR A 115 12.91 -1.28 -4.05
C TYR A 115 14.04 -1.48 -3.04
N LEU A 116 13.76 -2.30 -2.03
CA LEU A 116 14.61 -2.49 -0.84
C LEU A 116 15.00 -3.96 -0.69
N LEU A 117 14.93 -4.50 0.53
CA LEU A 117 15.01 -5.93 0.85
C LEU A 117 13.69 -6.39 1.48
N GLN A 118 13.39 -7.70 1.42
CA GLN A 118 12.17 -8.24 2.01
C GLN A 118 12.09 -8.01 3.54
N SER A 119 13.20 -8.14 4.25
CA SER A 119 13.28 -7.86 5.70
C SER A 119 12.90 -6.41 6.01
N ILE A 120 13.41 -5.46 5.22
CA ILE A 120 13.10 -4.02 5.35
C ILE A 120 11.62 -3.76 5.06
N ASN A 121 11.05 -4.37 4.01
CA ASN A 121 9.63 -4.25 3.71
C ASN A 121 8.75 -4.73 4.87
N VAL A 122 9.09 -5.87 5.48
CA VAL A 122 8.36 -6.43 6.63
C VAL A 122 8.49 -5.53 7.87
N GLU A 123 9.66 -4.93 8.08
CA GLU A 123 9.92 -3.98 9.17
C GLU A 123 9.16 -2.65 8.98
N LEU A 124 9.05 -2.14 7.76
CA LEU A 124 8.30 -0.92 7.43
C LEU A 124 6.78 -1.10 7.50
N ARG A 125 6.29 -2.29 7.19
CA ARG A 125 4.85 -2.57 7.03
C ARG A 125 3.96 -2.04 8.18
N PRO A 126 4.28 -2.21 9.47
CA PRO A 126 3.46 -1.65 10.56
C PRO A 126 3.32 -0.13 10.50
N ARG A 127 4.39 0.57 10.07
CA ARG A 127 4.37 2.03 9.89
C ARG A 127 3.52 2.42 8.68
N LEU A 128 3.68 1.72 7.56
CA LEU A 128 2.88 1.95 6.35
C LEU A 128 1.38 1.77 6.65
N LEU A 129 0.99 0.67 7.32
CA LEU A 129 -0.40 0.39 7.70
C LEU A 129 -0.99 1.40 8.71
N SER A 130 -0.17 1.99 9.57
CA SER A 130 -0.65 2.93 10.60
C SER A 130 -0.66 4.39 10.17
N GLN A 131 0.15 4.76 9.19
CA GLN A 131 0.29 6.16 8.75
C GLN A 131 -0.41 6.45 7.43
N LEU A 132 -0.39 5.51 6.48
CA LEU A 132 -1.05 5.72 5.20
C LEU A 132 -2.57 5.71 5.37
N LYS A 133 -3.24 6.58 4.59
CA LYS A 133 -4.70 6.59 4.53
C LYS A 133 -5.21 5.33 3.84
N PRO A 134 -6.39 4.80 4.21
CA PRO A 134 -7.03 3.76 3.44
C PRO A 134 -7.16 4.15 1.96
N GLY A 135 -6.88 3.22 1.06
CA GLY A 135 -6.85 3.48 -0.39
C GLY A 135 -5.50 3.98 -0.92
N ALA A 136 -4.57 4.40 -0.05
CA ALA A 136 -3.19 4.59 -0.48
C ALA A 136 -2.61 3.27 -1.03
N ARG A 137 -1.77 3.37 -2.06
CA ARG A 137 -1.20 2.18 -2.72
C ARG A 137 0.28 2.07 -2.42
N ILE A 138 0.74 0.85 -2.23
CA ILE A 138 2.15 0.55 -2.09
C ILE A 138 2.56 -0.33 -3.26
N VAL A 139 3.66 0.01 -3.93
CA VAL A 139 4.24 -0.78 -5.01
C VAL A 139 5.68 -1.15 -4.69
N SER A 140 6.00 -2.43 -4.75
CA SER A 140 7.32 -2.96 -4.41
C SER A 140 7.91 -3.75 -5.57
N HIS A 141 9.18 -3.50 -5.88
CA HIS A 141 9.96 -4.28 -6.83
C HIS A 141 10.70 -5.44 -6.13
N ALA A 142 10.60 -6.64 -6.70
CA ALA A 142 11.24 -7.89 -6.31
C ALA A 142 10.83 -8.51 -4.96
N PHE A 143 10.48 -7.70 -3.96
CA PHE A 143 10.26 -8.16 -2.58
C PHE A 143 8.82 -7.93 -2.11
N ASP A 144 8.26 -8.93 -1.43
CA ASP A 144 6.92 -8.85 -0.85
C ASP A 144 6.92 -8.22 0.56
N MET A 145 5.79 -8.31 1.26
CA MET A 145 5.62 -7.87 2.64
C MET A 145 5.27 -9.04 3.57
N GLY A 146 5.84 -10.22 3.36
CA GLY A 146 5.64 -11.40 4.22
C GLY A 146 4.18 -11.87 4.25
N ASP A 147 3.57 -11.94 5.44
CA ASP A 147 2.20 -12.45 5.59
C ASP A 147 1.09 -11.48 5.12
N TRP A 148 1.44 -10.26 4.68
CA TRP A 148 0.50 -9.37 3.99
C TRP A 148 0.52 -9.68 2.49
N THR A 149 -0.47 -10.46 2.04
CA THR A 149 -0.58 -10.87 0.63
C THR A 149 -0.87 -9.66 -0.25
N ALA A 150 -0.19 -9.56 -1.39
CA ALA A 150 -0.41 -8.51 -2.38
C ALA A 150 -1.77 -8.65 -3.06
N ASP A 151 -2.42 -7.53 -3.34
CA ASP A 151 -3.68 -7.49 -4.09
C ASP A 151 -3.43 -7.83 -5.57
N GLU A 152 -2.29 -7.38 -6.10
CA GLU A 152 -1.86 -7.68 -7.47
C GLU A 152 -0.36 -8.01 -7.50
N ARG A 153 0.04 -8.92 -8.40
CA ARG A 153 1.45 -9.12 -8.77
C ARG A 153 1.61 -9.28 -10.26
N ILE A 154 2.65 -8.69 -10.82
CA ILE A 154 3.01 -8.85 -12.24
C ILE A 154 4.47 -9.29 -12.36
N ARG A 155 4.76 -10.12 -13.36
CA ARG A 155 6.12 -10.58 -13.63
C ARG A 155 6.83 -9.58 -14.54
N VAL A 156 8.06 -9.25 -14.19
CA VAL A 156 8.99 -8.43 -15.00
C VAL A 156 10.26 -9.20 -15.31
N ALA A 157 11.18 -8.61 -16.08
CA ALA A 157 12.43 -9.27 -16.46
C ALA A 157 13.21 -9.78 -15.24
N ASN A 158 13.30 -8.95 -14.19
CA ASN A 158 14.08 -9.23 -12.98
C ASN A 158 13.19 -9.37 -11.73
N GLY A 159 12.21 -10.27 -11.78
CA GLY A 159 11.40 -10.63 -10.61
C GLY A 159 9.92 -10.28 -10.78
N TYR A 160 9.33 -9.73 -9.72
CA TYR A 160 7.93 -9.35 -9.68
C TYR A 160 7.77 -7.91 -9.20
N ILE A 161 6.70 -7.27 -9.64
CA ILE A 161 6.18 -6.08 -8.98
C ILE A 161 4.94 -6.51 -8.20
N TYR A 162 4.87 -6.08 -6.94
CA TYR A 162 3.76 -6.32 -6.05
C TYR A 162 3.03 -5.01 -5.76
N LYS A 163 1.71 -5.09 -5.61
CA LYS A 163 0.88 -3.96 -5.20
C LYS A 163 -0.02 -4.34 -4.03
N TRP A 164 -0.13 -3.41 -3.09
CA TRP A 164 -1.10 -3.45 -2.00
C TRP A 164 -1.88 -2.15 -1.97
N THR A 165 -3.12 -2.23 -1.53
CA THR A 165 -3.98 -1.10 -1.18
C THR A 165 -4.17 -1.13 0.32
N VAL A 166 -3.85 -0.03 1.00
CA VAL A 166 -3.99 0.07 2.46
C VAL A 166 -5.47 -0.06 2.82
N PRO A 167 -5.89 -1.10 3.57
CA PRO A 167 -7.29 -1.32 3.89
C PRO A 167 -7.73 -0.44 5.05
N ALA A 168 -9.00 0.00 5.05
CA ALA A 168 -9.59 0.68 6.19
C ALA A 168 -9.66 -0.26 7.40
N PRO A 169 -9.49 0.26 8.64
CA PRO A 169 -9.73 -0.53 9.84
C PRO A 169 -11.25 -0.75 10.00
N VAL A 170 -11.70 -1.98 9.74
CA VAL A 170 -13.12 -2.39 9.80
C VAL A 170 -13.38 -3.43 10.90
N ALA A 171 -12.36 -3.90 11.63
CA ALA A 171 -12.59 -4.74 12.80
C ALA A 171 -13.46 -4.02 13.84
N GLY A 172 -14.42 -4.73 14.42
CA GLY A 172 -15.33 -4.21 15.43
C GLY A 172 -16.80 -4.40 15.07
N ARG A 173 -17.65 -3.66 15.78
CA ARG A 173 -19.11 -3.73 15.61
C ARG A 173 -19.60 -2.53 14.82
N TRP A 174 -20.45 -2.80 13.83
CA TRP A 174 -21.09 -1.79 12.99
C TRP A 174 -22.59 -2.01 12.97
N ASP A 175 -23.35 -0.93 13.14
CA ASP A 175 -24.81 -0.96 13.12
C ASP A 175 -25.31 0.10 12.12
N TRP A 176 -26.30 -0.25 11.30
CA TRP A 176 -27.02 0.70 10.44
C TRP A 176 -28.49 0.30 10.31
N THR A 177 -29.28 1.09 9.60
CA THR A 177 -30.70 0.80 9.33
C THR A 177 -30.95 0.95 7.84
N ARG A 178 -31.63 -0.04 7.25
CA ARG A 178 -32.05 -0.03 5.84
C ARG A 178 -33.16 0.97 5.59
N GLU A 179 -33.43 1.24 4.32
CA GLU A 179 -34.56 2.10 3.91
C GLU A 179 -35.92 1.55 4.37
N ASP A 180 -36.06 0.22 4.44
CA ASP A 180 -37.27 -0.45 4.91
C ASP A 180 -37.44 -0.47 6.46
N GLY A 181 -36.47 0.09 7.19
CA GLY A 181 -36.45 0.14 8.66
C GLY A 181 -35.82 -1.07 9.33
N THR A 182 -35.34 -2.06 8.58
CA THR A 182 -34.63 -3.21 9.13
C THR A 182 -33.29 -2.78 9.74
N ALA A 183 -33.07 -3.09 11.02
CA ALA A 183 -31.79 -2.89 11.67
C ALA A 183 -30.77 -3.90 11.14
N CYS A 184 -29.56 -3.46 10.85
CA CYS A 184 -28.46 -4.32 10.42
C CYS A 184 -27.31 -4.21 11.39
N ARG A 185 -26.64 -5.34 11.66
CA ARG A 185 -25.46 -5.38 12.50
C ARG A 185 -24.38 -6.26 11.87
N LEU A 186 -23.13 -5.83 11.99
CA LEU A 186 -21.94 -6.64 11.73
C LEU A 186 -21.05 -6.68 12.97
N GLU A 187 -20.40 -7.82 13.18
CA GLU A 187 -19.28 -7.98 14.10
C GLU A 187 -18.13 -8.58 13.29
N LEU A 188 -17.08 -7.79 13.03
CA LEU A 188 -16.01 -8.12 12.09
C LEU A 188 -14.67 -8.33 12.81
N GLU A 189 -13.94 -9.34 12.35
CA GLU A 189 -12.52 -9.53 12.58
C GLU A 189 -11.76 -9.17 11.30
N GLN A 190 -10.54 -8.68 11.43
CA GLN A 190 -9.74 -8.22 10.30
C GLN A 190 -8.27 -8.60 10.46
N LYS A 191 -7.69 -9.09 9.36
CA LYS A 191 -6.25 -9.16 9.17
C LYS A 191 -5.92 -8.58 7.80
N TYR A 192 -5.37 -7.36 7.77
CA TYR A 192 -5.12 -6.60 6.54
C TYR A 192 -6.43 -6.44 5.73
N GLN A 193 -6.46 -6.90 4.47
CA GLN A 193 -7.67 -6.89 3.64
C GLN A 193 -8.59 -8.11 3.88
N GLN A 194 -8.17 -9.09 4.68
CA GLN A 194 -8.99 -10.26 4.98
C GLN A 194 -9.98 -9.92 6.10
N VAL A 195 -11.26 -10.04 5.81
CA VAL A 195 -12.35 -9.75 6.74
C VAL A 195 -13.21 -10.99 6.94
N THR A 196 -13.51 -11.30 8.20
CA THR A 196 -14.45 -12.35 8.59
C THR A 196 -15.38 -11.80 9.65
N GLY A 197 -16.47 -12.48 9.95
CA GLY A 197 -17.37 -11.99 10.98
C GLY A 197 -18.75 -12.61 10.97
N ARG A 198 -19.65 -11.95 11.68
CA ARG A 198 -21.06 -12.33 11.84
C ARG A 198 -21.94 -11.15 11.46
N ALA A 199 -23.13 -11.46 10.96
CA ALA A 199 -24.07 -10.47 10.47
C ALA A 199 -25.49 -10.74 10.99
N TRP A 200 -26.28 -9.69 11.18
CA TRP A 200 -27.68 -9.77 11.57
C TRP A 200 -28.55 -8.82 10.74
N LEU A 201 -29.72 -9.31 10.34
CA LEU A 201 -30.82 -8.53 9.77
C LEU A 201 -32.00 -8.61 10.74
N GLY A 202 -32.33 -7.49 11.39
CA GLY A 202 -33.23 -7.45 12.54
C GLY A 202 -32.67 -8.26 13.70
N GLU A 203 -33.43 -9.23 14.19
CA GLU A 203 -33.02 -10.16 15.23
C GLU A 203 -32.43 -11.47 14.66
N VAL A 204 -32.46 -11.65 13.33
CA VAL A 204 -32.03 -12.88 12.67
C VAL A 204 -30.55 -12.79 12.33
N GLU A 205 -29.78 -13.77 12.81
CA GLU A 205 -28.40 -13.97 12.36
C GLU A 205 -28.39 -14.53 10.94
N VAL A 206 -27.59 -13.93 10.06
CA VAL A 206 -27.46 -14.32 8.65
C VAL A 206 -26.01 -14.66 8.34
N SER A 207 -25.79 -15.44 7.31
CA SER A 207 -24.46 -15.80 6.84
C SER A 207 -23.80 -14.61 6.14
N LEU A 208 -22.58 -14.26 6.56
CA LEU A 208 -21.66 -13.42 5.79
C LEU A 208 -20.93 -14.32 4.79
N VAL A 209 -21.38 -14.32 3.54
CA VAL A 209 -20.92 -15.23 2.48
C VAL A 209 -19.62 -14.75 1.86
N ALA A 210 -19.50 -13.44 1.65
CA ALA A 210 -18.30 -12.79 1.13
C ALA A 210 -18.06 -11.45 1.84
N ALA A 211 -16.79 -11.06 1.91
CA ALA A 211 -16.33 -9.80 2.48
C ALA A 211 -15.04 -9.35 1.77
N ASP A 212 -15.18 -8.47 0.78
CA ASP A 212 -14.08 -7.95 -0.03
C ASP A 212 -13.75 -6.52 0.38
N LEU A 213 -12.58 -6.32 1.00
CA LEU A 213 -12.11 -5.03 1.47
C LEU A 213 -11.01 -4.48 0.56
N ILE A 214 -11.26 -3.31 -0.05
CA ILE A 214 -10.27 -2.58 -0.84
C ILE A 214 -10.31 -1.11 -0.44
N GLY A 215 -9.21 -0.62 0.13
CA GLY A 215 -9.13 0.76 0.60
C GLY A 215 -10.22 1.06 1.62
N GLU A 216 -11.04 2.07 1.34
CA GLU A 216 -12.16 2.50 2.17
C GLU A 216 -13.44 1.65 1.99
N ARG A 217 -13.48 0.79 0.97
CA ARG A 217 -14.70 0.10 0.55
C ARG A 217 -14.67 -1.35 1.01
N LEU A 218 -15.66 -1.73 1.81
CA LEU A 218 -15.97 -3.10 2.15
C LEU A 218 -17.25 -3.51 1.42
N GLU A 219 -17.14 -4.51 0.56
CA GLU A 219 -18.29 -5.15 -0.06
C GLU A 219 -18.60 -6.45 0.66
N ILE A 220 -19.87 -6.63 1.06
CA ILE A 220 -20.32 -7.85 1.73
C ILE A 220 -21.50 -8.46 1.03
N GLU A 221 -21.59 -9.78 1.14
CA GLU A 221 -22.72 -10.57 0.70
C GLU A 221 -23.33 -11.28 1.89
N LEU A 222 -24.62 -11.02 2.13
CA LEU A 222 -25.38 -11.61 3.24
C LEU A 222 -26.45 -12.56 2.71
N GLN A 223 -26.61 -13.70 3.38
CA GLN A 223 -27.61 -14.70 3.01
C GLN A 223 -28.32 -15.25 4.25
N VAL A 224 -29.65 -15.19 4.26
CA VAL A 224 -30.47 -15.63 5.42
C VAL A 224 -30.43 -17.15 5.58
N ASP A 225 -30.59 -17.88 4.48
CA ASP A 225 -30.48 -19.33 4.38
C ASP A 225 -30.14 -19.73 2.94
N ASP A 226 -29.81 -21.01 2.71
CA ASP A 226 -29.36 -21.53 1.41
C ASP A 226 -30.38 -21.33 0.27
N ALA A 227 -31.66 -21.07 0.57
CA ALA A 227 -32.71 -20.85 -0.42
C ALA A 227 -33.00 -19.36 -0.67
N ALA A 228 -32.58 -18.46 0.23
CA ALA A 228 -32.77 -17.03 0.12
C ALA A 228 -31.78 -16.38 -0.88
N PRO A 229 -32.19 -15.31 -1.58
CA PRO A 229 -31.29 -14.55 -2.42
C PRO A 229 -30.18 -13.89 -1.59
N VAL A 230 -28.98 -13.82 -2.17
CA VAL A 230 -27.86 -13.06 -1.62
C VAL A 230 -28.18 -11.57 -1.69
N GLN A 231 -27.95 -10.87 -0.59
CA GLN A 231 -28.10 -9.42 -0.47
C GLN A 231 -26.71 -8.79 -0.40
N ARG A 232 -26.43 -7.86 -1.30
CA ARG A 232 -25.12 -7.22 -1.41
C ARG A 232 -25.15 -5.83 -0.79
N PHE A 233 -24.14 -5.53 0.03
CA PHE A 233 -23.96 -4.22 0.61
C PHE A 233 -22.56 -3.70 0.33
N ILE A 234 -22.49 -2.40 0.09
CA ILE A 234 -21.25 -1.65 -0.07
C ILE A 234 -21.16 -0.67 1.09
N LEU A 235 -20.23 -0.93 1.99
CA LEU A 235 -19.92 -0.10 3.14
C LEU A 235 -18.69 0.75 2.81
N THR A 236 -18.74 2.04 3.12
CA THR A 236 -17.60 2.96 2.94
C THR A 236 -17.15 3.48 4.30
N PHE A 237 -15.86 3.35 4.58
CA PHE A 237 -15.22 3.73 5.83
C PHE A 237 -14.23 4.86 5.62
N ALA A 238 -14.26 5.87 6.50
CA ALA A 238 -13.21 6.87 6.58
C ALA A 238 -13.08 7.38 8.02
N ASP A 239 -11.85 7.77 8.40
CA ASP A 239 -11.52 8.24 9.75
C ASP A 239 -11.95 7.27 10.87
N GLY A 240 -11.91 5.96 10.62
CA GLY A 240 -12.33 4.93 11.57
C GLY A 240 -13.84 4.85 11.82
N ALA A 241 -14.66 5.40 10.92
CA ALA A 241 -16.12 5.38 11.02
C ALA A 241 -16.78 4.90 9.72
N LEU A 242 -17.93 4.23 9.84
CA LEU A 242 -18.82 3.91 8.73
C LEU A 242 -19.49 5.19 8.22
N LYS A 243 -19.23 5.58 6.97
CA LYS A 243 -19.73 6.82 6.36
C LYS A 243 -21.00 6.61 5.56
N SER A 244 -21.10 5.49 4.84
CA SER A 244 -22.26 5.16 4.01
C SER A 244 -22.41 3.66 3.84
N VAL A 245 -23.66 3.24 3.62
CA VAL A 245 -24.03 1.89 3.19
C VAL A 245 -24.94 2.02 1.97
N VAL A 246 -24.61 1.31 0.90
CA VAL A 246 -25.47 1.16 -0.28
C VAL A 246 -25.84 -0.30 -0.40
N GLU A 247 -27.11 -0.57 -0.66
CA GLU A 247 -27.63 -1.90 -0.96
C GLU A 247 -27.82 -1.99 -2.48
N ASP A 248 -27.23 -3.02 -3.09
CA ASP A 248 -27.28 -3.28 -4.54
C ASP A 248 -28.40 -4.27 -4.91
#